data_AF-A0A7V3CTQ1-F1
#
_entry.id   AF-A0A7V3CTQ1-F1
#
_cell.length_a   1.000
_cell.length_b   1.000
_cell.length_c   1.000
_cell.angle_alpha   90.00
_cell.angle_beta   90.00
_cell.angle_gamma   90.00
#
_symmetry.space_group_name_H-M   'P 1'
#
loop_
_entity.id
_entity.type
_entity.pdbx_description
1 polymer ?
#
loop_
_entity_poly.entity_id
_entity_poly.type
_entity_poly.pdbx_seq_one_letter_code
_entity_poly.pdbx_strand_id
1 'polypeptide(L)'
;MRSLSAIFVICAVLFFGACTTKKNTAIHRGYHNLTARFNGYYWSTEAIKEGVFKIETANKENYDKVLPVFVIPSNENAKATFPDFDKAIKKSSLVIQRHTIKDKKDNEIPTAGKWIDNNWINIGISRYYKREFFSGIESFDYVARTYKSKDKFTAMLWSAKCYNEVGAVSQSDPILSILQSEKNLPTKIKSELYAVRGDYYLRRGLNTEAITALTNA
;
A
#
# COMPACT_ATOMS: atom_id res chain seq x y z
N MET A 1 38.83 -14.14 32.73
CA MET A 1 38.42 -12.74 33.01
C MET A 1 38.61 -11.80 31.81
N ARG A 2 39.76 -11.76 31.12
CA ARG A 2 40.00 -10.87 29.97
C ARG A 2 39.04 -11.06 28.78
N SER A 3 38.61 -12.29 28.49
CA SER A 3 37.65 -12.59 27.41
C SER A 3 36.21 -12.15 27.72
N LEU A 4 35.76 -12.27 28.98
CA LEU A 4 34.46 -11.76 29.41
C LEU A 4 34.39 -10.23 29.34
N SER A 5 35.47 -9.53 29.70
CA SER A 5 35.56 -8.07 29.59
C SER A 5 35.52 -7.61 28.13
N ALA A 6 36.15 -8.34 27.20
CA ALA A 6 36.10 -8.03 25.77
C ALA A 6 34.69 -8.24 25.19
N ILE A 7 33.99 -9.31 25.58
CA ILE A 7 32.59 -9.55 25.19
C ILE A 7 31.68 -8.45 25.73
N PHE A 8 31.87 -8.04 26.98
CA PHE A 8 31.08 -6.95 27.59
C PHE A 8 31.30 -5.61 26.89
N VAL A 9 32.54 -5.29 26.50
CA VAL A 9 32.86 -4.08 25.73
C VAL A 9 32.27 -4.14 24.32
N ILE A 10 32.32 -5.28 23.64
CA ILE A 10 31.70 -5.46 22.32
C ILE A 10 30.18 -5.33 22.42
N CYS A 11 29.55 -5.95 23.41
CA CYS A 11 28.11 -5.80 23.67
C CYS A 11 27.72 -4.36 24.00
N ALA A 12 28.54 -3.63 24.77
CA ALA A 12 28.30 -2.22 25.07
C ALA A 12 28.42 -1.33 23.82
N VAL A 13 29.44 -1.54 22.98
CA VAL A 13 29.60 -0.80 21.71
C VAL A 13 28.46 -1.09 20.74
N LEU A 14 27.94 -2.32 20.71
CA LEU A 14 26.76 -2.67 19.93
C LEU A 14 25.46 -2.09 20.50
N PHE A 15 25.37 -1.92 21.82
CA PHE A 15 24.22 -1.29 22.49
C PHE A 15 24.14 0.22 22.28
N PHE A 16 25.28 0.92 22.23
CA PHE A 16 25.35 2.38 22.07
C PHE A 16 25.55 2.85 20.62
N GLY A 17 25.68 1.93 19.66
CA GLY A 17 25.71 2.24 18.23
C GLY A 17 24.34 2.66 17.71
N ALA A 18 23.99 3.93 17.84
CA ALA A 18 22.72 4.45 17.31
C ALA A 18 22.64 4.22 15.78
N CYS A 19 21.60 3.49 15.35
CA CYS A 19 21.30 3.31 13.94
C CYS A 19 20.78 4.64 13.36
N THR A 20 21.56 5.24 12.47
CA THR A 20 21.23 6.51 11.82
C THR A 20 20.72 6.30 10.39
N THR A 21 19.67 7.03 10.02
CA THR A 21 19.11 7.05 8.65
C THR A 21 19.92 7.92 7.68
N LYS A 22 20.98 8.59 8.16
CA LYS A 22 21.87 9.42 7.34
C LYS A 22 23.02 8.64 6.70
N LYS A 23 23.27 7.41 7.14
CA LYS A 23 24.34 6.55 6.60
C LYS A 23 23.80 5.63 5.52
N ASN A 24 24.28 5.82 4.30
CA ASN A 24 23.81 5.10 3.12
C ASN A 24 24.74 3.94 2.70
N THR A 25 25.14 3.09 3.65
CA THR A 25 26.00 1.92 3.41
C THR A 25 25.21 0.61 3.36
N ALA A 26 25.75 -0.46 2.76
CA ALA A 26 25.07 -1.75 2.61
C ALA A 26 24.54 -2.34 3.94
N ILE A 27 25.33 -2.29 5.02
CA ILE A 27 24.93 -2.83 6.34
C ILE A 27 23.76 -2.03 6.93
N HIS A 28 23.86 -0.71 6.95
CA HIS A 28 22.78 0.17 7.40
C HIS A 28 21.50 -0.03 6.57
N ARG A 29 21.61 -0.09 5.24
CA ARG A 29 20.47 -0.42 4.36
C ARG A 29 19.85 -1.76 4.72
N GLY A 30 20.67 -2.78 5.00
CA GLY A 30 20.19 -4.11 5.43
C GLY A 30 19.31 -4.04 6.67
N TYR A 31 19.76 -3.36 7.72
CA TYR A 31 19.00 -3.18 8.96
C TYR A 31 17.68 -2.42 8.74
N HIS A 32 17.74 -1.27 8.04
CA HIS A 32 16.55 -0.47 7.76
C HIS A 32 15.54 -1.23 6.89
N ASN A 33 16.01 -1.98 5.89
CA ASN A 33 15.16 -2.80 5.03
C ASN A 33 14.53 -3.99 5.77
N LEU A 34 15.28 -4.66 6.65
CA LEU A 34 14.75 -5.76 7.46
C LEU A 34 13.61 -5.28 8.35
N THR A 35 13.85 -4.14 9.02
CA THR A 35 12.86 -3.53 9.90
C THR A 35 11.65 -3.05 9.10
N ALA A 36 11.86 -2.39 7.95
CA ALA A 36 10.77 -1.90 7.13
C ALA A 36 9.89 -3.02 6.55
N ARG A 37 10.50 -4.16 6.22
CA ARG A 37 9.80 -5.35 5.74
C ARG A 37 8.93 -5.98 6.82
N PHE A 38 9.51 -6.33 7.96
CA PHE A 38 8.79 -7.15 8.94
C PHE A 38 7.98 -6.31 9.92
N ASN A 39 8.54 -5.19 10.42
CA ASN A 39 7.83 -4.37 11.41
C ASN A 39 6.77 -3.47 10.78
N GLY A 40 7.00 -3.04 9.54
CA GLY A 40 6.09 -2.19 8.78
C GLY A 40 5.23 -3.00 7.84
N TYR A 41 5.80 -3.43 6.72
CA TYR A 41 5.05 -3.97 5.59
C TYR A 41 4.28 -5.25 5.94
N TYR A 42 4.93 -6.25 6.55
CA TYR A 42 4.29 -7.49 6.92
C TYR A 42 3.14 -7.28 7.93
N TRP A 43 3.40 -6.65 9.09
CA TRP A 43 2.35 -6.46 10.10
C TRP A 43 1.21 -5.53 9.66
N SER A 44 1.50 -4.50 8.86
CA SER A 44 0.43 -3.68 8.28
C SER A 44 -0.40 -4.47 7.27
N THR A 45 0.23 -5.34 6.47
CA THR A 45 -0.48 -6.22 5.53
C THR A 45 -1.39 -7.19 6.27
N GLU A 46 -0.93 -7.82 7.35
CA GLU A 46 -1.76 -8.73 8.15
C GLU A 46 -2.94 -7.99 8.80
N ALA A 47 -2.71 -6.80 9.35
CA ALA A 47 -3.80 -5.98 9.91
C ALA A 47 -4.83 -5.55 8.85
N ILE A 48 -4.38 -5.22 7.62
CA ILE A 48 -5.29 -4.94 6.49
C ILE A 48 -6.12 -6.19 6.17
N LYS A 49 -5.51 -7.37 6.08
CA LYS A 49 -6.23 -8.63 5.82
C LYS A 49 -7.28 -8.92 6.89
N GLU A 50 -6.94 -8.72 8.17
CA GLU A 50 -7.89 -8.87 9.28
C GLU A 50 -9.10 -7.93 9.11
N GLY A 51 -8.86 -6.65 8.77
CA GLY A 51 -9.93 -5.68 8.54
C GLY A 51 -10.82 -6.02 7.32
N VAL A 52 -10.20 -6.44 6.21
CA VAL A 52 -10.91 -6.87 4.99
C VAL A 52 -11.75 -8.11 5.25
N PHE A 53 -11.20 -9.12 5.93
CA PHE A 53 -11.93 -10.33 6.28
C PHE A 53 -13.18 -10.03 7.12
N LYS A 54 -13.09 -9.10 8.07
CA LYS A 54 -14.26 -8.65 8.85
C LYS A 54 -15.30 -7.95 7.99
N ILE A 55 -14.89 -7.11 7.04
CA ILE A 55 -15.78 -6.45 6.08
C ILE A 55 -16.52 -7.50 5.25
N GLU A 56 -15.78 -8.44 4.66
CA GLU A 56 -16.35 -9.48 3.79
C GLU A 56 -17.30 -10.41 4.57
N THR A 57 -16.93 -10.80 5.78
CA THR A 57 -17.77 -11.67 6.64
C THR A 57 -19.04 -10.97 7.10
N ALA A 58 -18.98 -9.66 7.35
CA ALA A 58 -20.14 -8.88 7.77
C ALA A 58 -21.03 -8.45 6.58
N ASN A 59 -20.52 -8.53 5.35
CA ASN A 59 -21.26 -8.12 4.17
C ASN A 59 -22.41 -9.09 3.88
N LYS A 60 -23.62 -8.54 3.77
CA LYS A 60 -24.82 -9.28 3.34
C LYS A 60 -25.15 -8.87 1.91
N GLU A 61 -25.08 -9.82 0.99
CA GLU A 61 -25.36 -9.57 -0.41
C GLU A 61 -26.86 -9.30 -0.63
N ASN A 62 -27.15 -8.33 -1.50
CA ASN A 62 -28.49 -8.05 -1.97
C ASN A 62 -28.57 -8.45 -3.45
N TYR A 63 -29.19 -9.58 -3.72
CA TYR A 63 -29.33 -10.14 -5.07
C TYR A 63 -30.39 -9.43 -5.94
N ASP A 64 -31.15 -8.49 -5.38
CA ASP A 64 -32.06 -7.63 -6.15
C ASP A 64 -31.31 -6.50 -6.88
N LYS A 65 -30.01 -6.32 -6.60
CA LYS A 65 -29.14 -5.31 -7.22
C LYS A 65 -27.96 -5.97 -7.91
N VAL A 66 -27.38 -5.26 -8.87
CA VAL A 66 -26.09 -5.64 -9.44
C VAL A 66 -25.05 -5.64 -8.33
N LEU A 67 -24.35 -6.76 -8.17
CA LEU A 67 -23.32 -6.93 -7.14
C LEU A 67 -22.11 -6.04 -7.47
N PRO A 68 -21.51 -5.38 -6.46
CA PRO A 68 -20.30 -4.60 -6.67
C PRO A 68 -19.12 -5.53 -6.96
N VAL A 69 -18.18 -5.07 -7.79
CA VAL A 69 -16.95 -5.84 -8.10
C VAL A 69 -16.05 -5.96 -6.88
N PHE A 70 -16.02 -4.94 -6.02
CA PHE A 70 -15.26 -4.92 -4.78
C PHE A 70 -16.19 -4.73 -3.58
N VAL A 71 -16.01 -5.56 -2.56
CA VAL A 71 -16.71 -5.41 -1.28
C VAL A 71 -16.03 -4.31 -0.47
N ILE A 72 -16.73 -3.19 -0.29
CA ILE A 72 -16.28 -2.05 0.52
C ILE A 72 -17.37 -1.70 1.53
N PRO A 73 -17.03 -1.38 2.79
CA PRO A 73 -18.03 -0.99 3.77
C PRO A 73 -18.70 0.33 3.38
N SER A 74 -19.94 0.53 3.82
CA SER A 74 -20.60 1.84 3.80
C SER A 74 -19.94 2.81 4.79
N ASN A 75 -20.23 4.11 4.70
CA ASN A 75 -19.75 5.11 5.67
C ASN A 75 -20.13 4.77 7.12
N GLU A 76 -21.28 4.13 7.31
CA GLU A 76 -21.80 3.71 8.61
C GLU A 76 -21.01 2.51 9.16
N ASN A 77 -20.78 1.51 8.31
CA ASN A 77 -20.17 0.24 8.71
C ASN A 77 -18.63 0.30 8.77
N ALA A 78 -18.00 1.23 8.05
CA ALA A 78 -16.54 1.32 7.98
C ALA A 78 -15.91 1.55 9.38
N LYS A 79 -16.60 2.29 10.26
CA LYS A 79 -16.12 2.60 11.61
C LYS A 79 -15.84 1.36 12.46
N ALA A 80 -16.53 0.25 12.21
CA ALA A 80 -16.34 -0.99 12.96
C ALA A 80 -14.96 -1.63 12.75
N THR A 81 -14.32 -1.38 11.60
CA THR A 81 -13.01 -1.94 11.24
C THR A 81 -11.87 -0.92 11.24
N PHE A 82 -12.16 0.34 11.63
CA PHE A 82 -11.13 1.38 11.79
C PHE A 82 -9.95 0.95 12.66
N PRO A 83 -10.12 0.25 13.80
CA PRO A 83 -8.99 -0.16 14.63
C PRO A 83 -7.93 -1.00 13.89
N ASP A 84 -8.36 -1.86 12.95
CA ASP A 84 -7.46 -2.73 12.18
C ASP A 84 -6.63 -1.89 11.18
N PHE A 85 -7.29 -0.96 10.49
CA PHE A 85 -6.64 -0.07 9.52
C PHE A 85 -5.78 1.00 10.19
N ASP A 86 -6.17 1.53 11.35
CA ASP A 86 -5.36 2.46 12.12
C ASP A 86 -4.08 1.81 12.66
N LYS A 87 -4.15 0.53 13.05
CA LYS A 87 -2.97 -0.27 13.39
C LYS A 87 -2.02 -0.41 12.20
N ALA A 88 -2.54 -0.68 11.00
CA ALA A 88 -1.75 -0.75 9.78
C ALA A 88 -1.08 0.60 9.46
N ILE A 89 -1.85 1.69 9.45
CA ILE A 89 -1.36 3.06 9.20
C ILE A 89 -0.26 3.42 10.21
N LYS A 90 -0.47 3.14 11.49
CA LYS A 90 0.51 3.44 12.55
C LYS A 90 1.82 2.70 12.33
N LYS A 91 1.77 1.40 12.02
CA LYS A 91 2.97 0.58 11.80
C LYS A 91 3.75 1.05 10.58
N SER A 92 3.07 1.29 9.46
CA SER A 92 3.70 1.78 8.24
C SER A 92 4.27 3.19 8.41
N SER A 93 3.50 4.12 9.01
CA SER A 93 3.95 5.49 9.26
C SER A 93 5.20 5.53 10.15
N LEU A 94 5.23 4.73 11.22
CA LEU A 94 6.37 4.65 12.12
C LEU A 94 7.64 4.16 11.40
N VAL A 95 7.49 3.18 10.52
CA VAL A 95 8.60 2.63 9.75
C VAL A 95 9.13 3.65 8.74
N ILE A 96 8.24 4.32 8.00
CA ILE A 96 8.62 5.37 7.06
C ILE A 96 9.39 6.46 7.81
N GLN A 97 8.85 6.94 8.93
CA GLN A 97 9.50 7.98 9.74
C GLN A 97 10.90 7.58 10.22
N ARG A 98 11.08 6.33 10.68
CA ARG A 98 12.31 5.89 11.35
C ARG A 98 13.34 5.23 10.44
N HIS A 99 12.94 4.74 9.27
CA HIS A 99 13.80 3.91 8.43
C HIS A 99 13.92 4.40 6.98
N THR A 100 13.24 5.48 6.60
CA THR A 100 13.55 6.18 5.35
C THR A 100 14.97 6.74 5.42
N ILE A 101 15.83 6.28 4.51
CA ILE A 101 17.21 6.75 4.37
C ILE A 101 17.20 8.08 3.63
N LYS A 102 17.92 9.06 4.17
CA LYS A 102 17.93 10.43 3.66
C LYS A 102 19.34 10.88 3.27
N ASP A 103 19.41 11.81 2.33
CA ASP A 103 20.65 12.46 1.94
C ASP A 103 21.10 13.52 2.97
N LYS A 104 22.21 14.21 2.65
CA LYS A 104 22.77 15.28 3.50
C LYS A 104 21.86 16.50 3.60
N LYS A 105 20.97 16.72 2.62
CA LYS A 105 19.99 17.81 2.57
C LYS A 105 18.64 17.42 3.19
N ASP A 106 18.56 16.24 3.81
CA ASP A 106 17.34 15.66 4.40
C ASP A 106 16.25 15.23 3.40
N ASN A 107 16.60 15.08 2.12
CA ASN A 107 15.70 14.48 1.14
C ASN A 107 15.74 12.96 1.23
N GLU A 108 14.60 12.29 1.04
CA GLU A 108 14.57 10.83 0.90
C GLU A 108 15.43 10.37 -0.29
N ILE A 109 16.09 9.23 -0.13
CA ILE A 109 16.75 8.49 -1.21
C ILE A 109 15.87 7.26 -1.52
N PRO A 110 14.93 7.35 -2.49
CA PRO A 110 13.92 6.30 -2.70
C PRO A 110 14.51 4.95 -3.09
N THR A 111 15.71 4.94 -3.69
CA THR A 111 16.41 3.71 -4.11
C THR A 111 17.11 2.99 -2.97
N ALA A 112 17.22 3.60 -1.78
CA ALA A 112 17.92 3.03 -0.63
C ALA A 112 17.01 2.16 0.25
N GLY A 113 15.70 2.46 0.28
CA GLY A 113 14.70 1.74 1.08
C GLY A 113 13.80 0.86 0.21
N LYS A 114 14.02 -0.47 0.25
CA LYS A 114 13.32 -1.43 -0.63
C LYS A 114 11.82 -1.60 -0.31
N TRP A 115 11.40 -1.29 0.91
CA TRP A 115 10.05 -1.58 1.41
C TRP A 115 9.31 -0.31 1.87
N ILE A 116 9.85 0.87 1.62
CA ILE A 116 9.26 2.14 2.09
C ILE A 116 8.02 2.47 1.25
N ASP A 117 8.10 2.29 -0.06
CA ASP A 117 6.97 2.37 -1.00
C ASP A 117 5.84 1.40 -0.66
N ASN A 118 6.16 0.14 -0.32
CA ASN A 118 5.13 -0.82 0.12
C ASN A 118 4.40 -0.35 1.39
N ASN A 119 5.10 0.30 2.32
CA ASN A 119 4.47 0.86 3.52
C ASN A 119 3.57 2.06 3.18
N TRP A 120 3.97 2.91 2.24
CA TRP A 120 3.08 3.97 1.73
C TRP A 120 1.84 3.41 1.05
N ILE A 121 1.97 2.35 0.26
CA ILE A 121 0.84 1.65 -0.35
C ILE A 121 -0.10 1.11 0.72
N ASN A 122 0.42 0.47 1.77
CA ASN A 122 -0.42 -0.05 2.86
C ASN A 122 -1.15 1.05 3.63
N ILE A 123 -0.56 2.25 3.78
CA ILE A 123 -1.29 3.41 4.30
C ILE A 123 -2.46 3.75 3.37
N GLY A 124 -2.21 3.84 2.06
CA GLY A 124 -3.25 4.17 1.08
C GLY A 124 -4.39 3.16 1.06
N ILE A 125 -4.08 1.85 1.11
CA ILE A 125 -5.08 0.77 1.15
C ILE A 125 -5.91 0.83 2.43
N SER A 126 -5.25 1.06 3.57
CA SER A 126 -5.94 1.22 4.86
C SER A 126 -6.92 2.39 4.80
N ARG A 127 -6.50 3.52 4.23
CA ARG A 127 -7.35 4.70 4.03
C ARG A 127 -8.51 4.45 3.08
N TYR A 128 -8.30 3.67 2.01
CA TYR A 128 -9.38 3.24 1.10
C TYR A 128 -10.49 2.52 1.87
N TYR A 129 -10.17 1.53 2.70
CA TYR A 129 -11.18 0.80 3.48
C TYR A 129 -11.79 1.62 4.61
N LYS A 130 -11.08 2.64 5.11
CA LYS A 130 -11.65 3.66 5.99
C LYS A 130 -12.52 4.70 5.26
N ARG A 131 -12.64 4.61 3.92
CA ARG A 131 -13.30 5.58 3.03
C ARG A 131 -12.68 6.97 3.04
N GLU A 132 -11.42 7.06 3.45
CA GLU A 132 -10.59 8.27 3.41
C GLU A 132 -9.88 8.38 2.03
N PHE A 133 -10.66 8.33 0.94
CA PHE A 133 -10.14 8.10 -0.41
C PHE A 133 -9.08 9.11 -0.87
N PHE A 134 -9.29 10.40 -0.62
CA PHE A 134 -8.35 11.45 -1.03
C PHE A 134 -7.00 11.32 -0.32
N SER A 135 -6.99 11.08 0.99
CA SER A 135 -5.76 10.82 1.75
C SER A 135 -5.09 9.50 1.33
N GLY A 136 -5.88 8.52 0.87
CA GLY A 136 -5.36 7.30 0.24
C GLY A 136 -4.65 7.59 -1.08
N ILE A 137 -5.30 8.35 -1.97
CA ILE A 137 -4.76 8.80 -3.26
C ILE A 137 -3.46 9.58 -3.05
N GLU A 138 -3.37 10.48 -2.08
CA GLU A 138 -2.11 11.20 -1.78
C GLU A 138 -0.94 10.25 -1.51
N SER A 139 -1.19 9.16 -0.79
CA SER A 139 -0.18 8.14 -0.48
C SER A 139 0.24 7.38 -1.75
N PHE A 140 -0.73 7.03 -2.60
CA PHE A 140 -0.46 6.35 -3.86
C PHE A 140 0.25 7.24 -4.88
N ASP A 141 -0.14 8.50 -4.99
CA ASP A 141 0.46 9.49 -5.87
C ASP A 141 1.89 9.82 -5.44
N TYR A 142 2.17 9.81 -4.13
CA TYR A 142 3.54 9.90 -3.63
C TYR A 142 4.37 8.72 -4.14
N VAL A 143 3.85 7.49 -4.05
CA VAL A 143 4.57 6.30 -4.52
C VAL A 143 4.82 6.35 -6.02
N ALA A 144 3.78 6.67 -6.79
CA ALA A 144 3.84 6.71 -8.26
C ALA A 144 4.84 7.75 -8.80
N ARG A 145 5.00 8.88 -8.10
CA ARG A 145 5.93 9.96 -8.49
C ARG A 145 7.34 9.76 -7.97
N THR A 146 7.49 9.22 -6.76
CA THR A 146 8.79 9.16 -6.07
C THR A 146 9.59 7.90 -6.41
N TYR A 147 8.93 6.74 -6.55
CA TYR A 147 9.61 5.46 -6.69
C TYR A 147 9.56 4.93 -8.12
N LYS A 148 10.68 4.37 -8.56
CA LYS A 148 10.81 3.71 -9.88
C LYS A 148 10.55 2.21 -9.83
N SER A 149 10.20 1.66 -8.67
CA SER A 149 9.87 0.25 -8.47
C SER A 149 8.61 -0.12 -9.25
N LYS A 150 8.38 -1.43 -9.45
CA LYS A 150 7.14 -1.91 -10.05
C LYS A 150 5.93 -1.75 -9.12
N ASP A 151 6.14 -1.51 -7.83
CA ASP A 151 5.09 -1.25 -6.85
C ASP A 151 4.29 0.01 -7.15
N LYS A 152 4.84 0.95 -7.94
CA LYS A 152 4.10 2.10 -8.47
C LYS A 152 2.82 1.70 -9.22
N PHE A 153 2.82 0.55 -9.90
CA PHE A 153 1.64 0.07 -10.62
C PHE A 153 0.54 -0.38 -9.66
N THR A 154 0.92 -0.95 -8.51
CA THR A 154 -0.02 -1.24 -7.42
C THR A 154 -0.64 0.06 -6.90
N ALA A 155 0.18 1.08 -6.62
CA ALA A 155 -0.30 2.38 -6.17
C ALA A 155 -1.29 3.00 -7.17
N MET A 156 -0.94 3.02 -8.46
CA MET A 156 -1.81 3.50 -9.54
C MET A 156 -3.13 2.74 -9.60
N LEU A 157 -3.09 1.40 -9.54
CA LEU A 157 -4.30 0.58 -9.56
C LEU A 157 -5.23 0.90 -8.39
N TRP A 158 -4.68 1.12 -7.19
CA TRP A 158 -5.48 1.54 -6.03
C TRP A 158 -5.99 2.99 -6.12
N SER A 159 -5.24 3.92 -6.72
CA SER A 159 -5.77 5.25 -7.05
C SER A 159 -6.99 5.15 -7.97
N ALA A 160 -6.94 4.28 -8.99
CA ALA A 160 -8.09 4.03 -9.86
C ALA A 160 -9.30 3.46 -9.08
N LYS A 161 -9.08 2.51 -8.14
CA LYS A 161 -10.14 2.03 -7.23
C LYS A 161 -10.76 3.17 -6.40
N CYS A 162 -9.94 4.07 -5.84
CA CYS A 162 -10.44 5.25 -5.12
C CYS A 162 -11.30 6.16 -6.03
N TYR A 163 -10.81 6.50 -7.22
CA TYR A 163 -11.51 7.38 -8.15
C TYR A 163 -12.83 6.78 -8.65
N ASN A 164 -12.83 5.48 -8.94
CA ASN A 164 -14.05 4.75 -9.24
C ASN A 164 -15.03 4.85 -8.05
N GLU A 165 -14.58 4.54 -6.83
CA GLU A 165 -15.45 4.51 -5.64
C GLU A 165 -16.12 5.86 -5.36
N VAL A 166 -15.42 6.98 -5.54
CA VAL A 166 -16.00 8.33 -5.38
C VAL A 166 -16.78 8.83 -6.60
N GLY A 167 -16.86 8.04 -7.68
CA GLY A 167 -17.55 8.40 -8.93
C GLY A 167 -16.77 9.35 -9.84
N ALA A 168 -15.53 9.68 -9.51
CA ALA A 168 -14.65 10.53 -10.31
C ALA A 168 -13.96 9.73 -11.44
N VAL A 169 -14.76 9.04 -12.26
CA VAL A 169 -14.28 8.12 -13.30
C VAL A 169 -13.38 8.80 -14.35
N SER A 170 -13.52 10.11 -14.58
CA SER A 170 -12.63 10.87 -15.47
C SER A 170 -11.18 10.91 -14.99
N GLN A 171 -10.94 10.78 -13.68
CA GLN A 171 -9.60 10.71 -13.09
C GLN A 171 -9.04 9.28 -13.11
N SER A 172 -9.91 8.26 -13.14
CA SER A 172 -9.53 6.86 -13.25
C SER A 172 -9.06 6.47 -14.65
N ASP A 173 -9.74 6.98 -15.69
CA ASP A 173 -9.48 6.66 -17.10
C ASP A 173 -7.99 6.79 -17.52
N PRO A 174 -7.30 7.92 -17.32
CA PRO A 174 -5.90 8.05 -17.72
C PRO A 174 -4.97 7.07 -16.98
N ILE A 175 -5.28 6.74 -15.72
CA ILE A 175 -4.51 5.77 -14.94
C ILE A 175 -4.66 4.37 -15.54
N LEU A 176 -5.89 3.97 -15.84
CA LEU A 176 -6.20 2.68 -16.46
C LEU A 176 -5.57 2.54 -17.84
N SER A 177 -5.60 3.60 -18.66
CA SER A 177 -4.92 3.61 -19.97
C SER A 177 -3.42 3.41 -19.84
N ILE A 178 -2.76 4.07 -18.88
CA ILE A 178 -1.32 3.88 -18.64
C ILE A 178 -1.05 2.42 -18.25
N LEU A 179 -1.80 1.86 -17.30
CA LEU A 179 -1.63 0.48 -16.86
C LEU A 179 -1.86 -0.53 -17.99
N GLN A 180 -2.85 -0.30 -18.85
CA GLN A 180 -3.13 -1.18 -19.99
C GLN A 180 -2.03 -1.13 -21.07
N SER A 181 -1.40 0.03 -21.26
CA SER A 181 -0.33 0.21 -22.24
C SER A 181 1.05 -0.29 -21.78
N GLU A 182 1.21 -0.56 -20.48
CA GLU A 182 2.49 -0.98 -19.89
C GLU A 182 2.85 -2.41 -20.28
N LYS A 183 3.97 -2.57 -21.01
CA LYS A 183 4.44 -3.88 -21.49
C LYS A 183 4.90 -4.79 -20.36
N ASN A 184 5.50 -4.23 -19.31
CA ASN A 184 6.17 -4.99 -18.23
C ASN A 184 5.37 -5.02 -16.91
N LEU A 185 4.04 -4.98 -17.01
CA LEU A 185 3.14 -5.00 -15.87
C LEU A 185 3.24 -6.33 -15.11
N PRO A 186 3.37 -6.32 -13.77
CA PRO A 186 3.35 -7.55 -12.97
C PRO A 186 2.07 -8.35 -13.20
N THR A 187 2.16 -9.68 -13.29
CA THR A 187 1.01 -10.57 -13.56
C THR A 187 -0.16 -10.35 -12.61
N LYS A 188 0.13 -10.15 -11.32
CA LYS A 188 -0.91 -9.85 -10.31
C LYS A 188 -1.68 -8.56 -10.65
N ILE A 189 -0.97 -7.50 -11.03
CA ILE A 189 -1.59 -6.22 -11.40
C ILE A 189 -2.34 -6.35 -12.72
N LYS A 190 -1.85 -7.15 -13.66
CA LYS A 190 -2.55 -7.42 -14.92
C LYS A 190 -3.91 -8.10 -14.70
N SER A 191 -3.99 -9.10 -13.82
CA SER A 191 -5.28 -9.74 -13.48
C SER A 191 -6.19 -8.76 -12.74
N GLU A 192 -5.70 -8.07 -11.69
CA GLU A 192 -6.54 -7.11 -10.96
C GLU A 192 -6.99 -5.91 -11.83
N LEU A 193 -6.23 -5.52 -12.85
CA LEU A 193 -6.59 -4.44 -13.77
C LEU A 193 -7.91 -4.71 -14.49
N TYR A 194 -8.19 -5.97 -14.87
CA TYR A 194 -9.44 -6.32 -15.51
C TYR A 194 -10.64 -6.13 -14.58
N ALA A 195 -10.51 -6.52 -13.30
CA ALA A 195 -11.53 -6.27 -12.28
C ALA A 195 -11.78 -4.76 -12.07
N VAL A 196 -10.71 -3.96 -11.95
CA VAL A 196 -10.85 -2.49 -11.78
C VAL A 196 -11.45 -1.83 -13.01
N ARG A 197 -11.15 -2.31 -14.22
CA ARG A 197 -11.81 -1.85 -15.45
C ARG A 197 -13.28 -2.24 -15.49
N GLY A 198 -13.62 -3.45 -15.03
CA GLY A 198 -15.01 -3.88 -14.87
C GLY A 198 -15.80 -2.92 -13.96
N ASP A 199 -15.25 -2.62 -12.79
CA ASP A 199 -15.81 -1.64 -11.85
C ASP A 199 -15.95 -0.24 -12.47
N TYR A 200 -14.91 0.22 -13.19
CA TYR A 200 -14.95 1.48 -13.92
C TYR A 200 -16.11 1.53 -14.94
N TYR A 201 -16.29 0.49 -15.75
CA TYR A 201 -17.36 0.44 -16.75
C TYR A 201 -18.75 0.33 -16.10
N LEU A 202 -18.91 -0.47 -15.05
CA LEU A 202 -20.19 -0.56 -14.31
C LEU A 202 -20.62 0.79 -13.75
N ARG A 203 -19.68 1.57 -13.19
CA ARG A 203 -19.97 2.91 -12.66
C ARG A 203 -20.34 3.93 -13.73
N ARG A 204 -20.02 3.64 -14.99
CA ARG A 204 -20.43 4.42 -16.16
C ARG A 204 -21.73 3.91 -16.81
N GLY A 205 -22.33 2.83 -16.29
CA GLY A 205 -23.49 2.16 -16.89
C GLY A 205 -23.16 1.37 -18.17
N LEU A 206 -21.87 1.12 -18.43
CA LEU A 206 -21.37 0.43 -19.62
C LEU A 206 -21.28 -1.08 -19.36
N ASN A 207 -22.44 -1.72 -19.26
CA ASN A 207 -22.55 -3.11 -18.79
C ASN A 207 -21.87 -4.12 -19.72
N THR A 208 -21.91 -3.91 -21.04
CA THR A 208 -21.30 -4.82 -22.02
C THR A 208 -19.77 -4.82 -21.91
N GLU A 209 -19.18 -3.64 -21.75
CA GLU A 209 -17.75 -3.44 -21.54
C GLU A 209 -17.31 -3.97 -20.18
N ALA A 210 -18.14 -3.79 -19.15
CA ALA A 210 -17.90 -4.36 -17.83
C ALA A 210 -17.83 -5.88 -17.88
N ILE A 211 -18.82 -6.55 -18.49
CA ILE A 211 -18.82 -8.01 -18.66
C ILE A 211 -17.57 -8.46 -19.40
N THR A 212 -17.24 -7.81 -20.52
CA THR A 212 -16.05 -8.13 -21.32
C THR A 212 -14.77 -8.00 -20.49
N ALA A 213 -14.65 -6.96 -19.67
CA ALA A 213 -13.49 -6.78 -18.79
C ALA A 213 -13.43 -7.88 -17.73
N LEU A 214 -14.54 -8.18 -17.06
CA LEU A 214 -14.61 -9.15 -15.95
C LEU A 214 -14.37 -10.60 -16.41
N THR A 215 -14.79 -10.98 -17.62
CA THR A 215 -14.52 -12.31 -18.17
C THR A 215 -13.02 -12.57 -18.40
N ASN A 216 -12.22 -11.50 -18.52
CA ASN A 216 -10.78 -11.59 -18.72
C ASN A 216 -9.96 -11.47 -17.42
N ALA A 217 -10.61 -11.25 -16.27
CA ALA A 217 -9.96 -11.03 -14.97
C ALA A 217 -9.40 -12.30 -14.34
#